data_AF-A0A7C9KUU5-F1
#
_entry.id   AF-A0A7C9KUU5-F1
#
_cell.length_a   1.000
_cell.length_b   1.000
_cell.length_c   1.000
_cell.angle_alpha   90.00
_cell.angle_beta   90.00
_cell.angle_gamma   90.00
#
_symmetry.space_group_name_H-M   'P 1'
#
loop_
_entity.id
_entity.type
_entity.pdbx_description
1 polymer ?
#
loop_
_entity_poly.entity_id
_entity_poly.type
_entity_poly.pdbx_seq_one_letter_code
_entity_poly.pdbx_strand_id
1 'polypeptide(L)'
;MSRSRYTPEQKQHHVTQWRHSGLTRKQYCEQHQLNFSSFRDWITDSHKTHQPLGQTLPAILPVSLQPDDTQTVTLHTPDGYAVACPLMLLPEVMRVLARC
;
A
#
# COMPACT_ATOMS: atom_id res chain seq x y z
N MET A 1 -40.60 -5.13 6.71
CA MET A 1 -40.08 -5.35 5.34
C MET A 1 -39.23 -4.17 4.91
N SER A 2 -37.94 -4.13 5.27
CA SER A 2 -37.05 -3.05 4.84
C SER A 2 -36.52 -3.37 3.46
N ARG A 3 -37.22 -2.89 2.42
CA ARG A 3 -36.78 -2.95 1.02
C ARG A 3 -35.43 -2.24 0.94
N SER A 4 -34.36 -3.00 0.72
CA SER A 4 -33.05 -2.43 0.40
C SER A 4 -33.25 -1.53 -0.83
N ARG A 5 -33.27 -0.19 -0.63
CA ARG A 5 -33.53 0.78 -1.70
C ARG A 5 -32.42 0.84 -2.75
N TYR A 6 -31.33 0.12 -2.51
CA TYR A 6 -30.13 0.14 -3.32
C TYR A 6 -29.87 -1.24 -3.92
N THR A 7 -29.64 -1.25 -5.23
CA THR A 7 -29.16 -2.43 -5.96
C THR A 7 -27.71 -2.74 -5.55
N PRO A 8 -27.23 -3.99 -5.70
CA PRO A 8 -25.84 -4.33 -5.40
C PRO A 8 -24.83 -3.43 -6.14
N GLU A 9 -25.13 -3.06 -7.39
CA GLU A 9 -24.29 -2.15 -8.18
C GLU A 9 -24.21 -0.74 -7.58
N GLN A 10 -25.36 -0.20 -7.11
CA GLN A 10 -25.38 1.10 -6.44
C GLN A 10 -24.61 1.09 -5.12
N LYS A 11 -24.72 0.00 -4.35
CA LYS A 11 -23.93 -0.18 -3.11
C LYS A 11 -22.44 -0.15 -3.41
N GLN A 12 -22.01 -0.90 -4.42
CA GLN A 12 -20.60 -0.95 -4.84
C GLN A 12 -20.13 0.41 -5.32
N HIS A 13 -20.94 1.14 -6.10
CA HIS A 13 -20.61 2.48 -6.56
C HIS A 13 -20.39 3.44 -5.37
N HIS A 14 -21.26 3.42 -4.37
CA HIS A 14 -21.09 4.24 -3.16
C HIS A 14 -19.84 3.87 -2.37
N VAL A 15 -19.52 2.58 -2.22
CA VAL A 15 -18.30 2.14 -1.52
C VAL A 15 -17.05 2.61 -2.27
N THR A 16 -17.02 2.51 -3.60
CA THR A 16 -15.91 3.00 -4.42
C THR A 16 -15.79 4.52 -4.31
N GLN A 17 -16.87 5.27 -4.53
CA GLN A 17 -16.88 6.73 -4.41
C GLN A 17 -16.42 7.19 -3.01
N TRP A 18 -16.88 6.53 -1.95
CA TRP A 18 -16.42 6.79 -0.59
C TRP A 18 -14.90 6.59 -0.45
N ARG A 19 -14.34 5.48 -0.95
CA ARG A 19 -12.89 5.22 -0.91
C ARG A 19 -12.07 6.28 -1.65
N HIS A 20 -12.57 6.77 -2.79
CA HIS A 20 -11.92 7.84 -3.54
C HIS A 20 -12.08 9.22 -2.90
N SER A 21 -13.15 9.45 -2.15
CA SER A 21 -13.44 10.76 -1.51
C SER A 21 -12.52 11.10 -0.34
N GLY A 22 -11.87 10.11 0.28
CA GLY A 22 -11.07 10.31 1.50
C GLY A 22 -11.88 10.72 2.74
N LEU A 23 -13.21 10.74 2.65
CA LEU A 23 -14.11 11.12 3.74
C LEU A 23 -14.21 10.01 4.79
N THR A 24 -14.49 10.37 6.04
CA THR A 24 -14.85 9.37 7.04
C THR A 24 -16.21 8.76 6.72
N ARG A 25 -16.44 7.52 7.15
CA ARG A 25 -17.72 6.80 6.94
C ARG A 25 -18.93 7.62 7.38
N LYS A 26 -18.81 8.34 8.50
CA LYS A 26 -19.88 9.18 9.05
C LYS A 26 -20.18 10.37 8.13
N GLN A 27 -19.14 11.11 7.72
CA GLN A 27 -19.29 12.25 6.80
C GLN A 27 -19.90 11.85 5.46
N TYR A 28 -19.47 10.71 4.90
CA TYR A 28 -20.02 10.20 3.65
C TYR A 28 -21.51 9.82 3.80
N CYS A 29 -21.88 9.19 4.91
CA CYS A 29 -23.28 8.87 5.20
C CYS A 29 -24.14 10.12 5.40
N GLU A 30 -23.61 11.15 6.08
CA GLU A 30 -24.30 12.44 6.28
C GLU A 30 -24.52 13.18 4.96
N GLN A 31 -23.51 13.23 4.08
CA GLN A 31 -23.59 13.90 2.79
C GLN A 31 -24.55 13.20 1.81
N HIS A 32 -24.52 11.87 1.76
CA HIS A 32 -25.31 11.08 0.80
C HIS A 32 -26.62 10.53 1.41
N GLN A 33 -26.97 10.96 2.63
CA GLN A 33 -28.17 10.53 3.36
C GLN A 33 -28.30 9.00 3.44
N LEU A 34 -27.17 8.33 3.62
CA LEU A 34 -27.09 6.88 3.72
C LEU A 34 -27.26 6.46 5.18
N ASN A 35 -27.94 5.33 5.38
CA ASN A 35 -28.04 4.75 6.70
C ASN A 35 -26.69 4.14 7.11
N PHE A 36 -26.10 4.63 8.21
CA PHE A 36 -24.76 4.22 8.65
C PHE A 36 -24.64 2.71 8.87
N SER A 37 -25.67 2.10 9.49
CA SER A 37 -25.72 0.67 9.73
C SER A 37 -25.67 -0.13 8.43
N SER A 38 -26.51 0.26 7.45
CA SER A 38 -26.56 -0.40 6.14
C SER A 38 -25.28 -0.19 5.34
N PHE A 39 -24.69 1.00 5.39
CA PHE A 39 -23.44 1.30 4.71
C PHE A 39 -22.26 0.47 5.27
N ARG A 40 -22.24 0.26 6.58
CA ARG A 40 -21.27 -0.65 7.22
C ARG A 40 -21.40 -2.07 6.67
N ASP A 41 -22.63 -2.58 6.58
CA ASP A 41 -22.89 -3.91 6.02
C ASP A 41 -22.46 -4.00 4.54
N TRP A 42 -22.67 -2.94 3.75
CA TRP A 42 -22.23 -2.89 2.34
C TRP A 42 -20.71 -2.93 2.19
N ILE A 43 -19.97 -2.25 3.06
CA ILE A 43 -18.51 -2.33 3.06
C ILE A 43 -18.08 -3.77 3.33
N THR A 44 -18.63 -4.42 4.36
CA THR A 44 -18.30 -5.82 4.69
C THR A 44 -18.67 -6.79 3.56
N ASP A 45 -19.82 -6.58 2.91
CA ASP A 45 -20.28 -7.40 1.79
C ASP A 45 -19.40 -7.21 0.54
N SER A 46 -18.98 -5.99 0.24
CA SER A 46 -18.07 -5.69 -0.88
C SER A 46 -16.71 -6.39 -0.76
N HIS A 47 -16.24 -6.66 0.46
CA HIS A 47 -15.03 -7.44 0.70
C HIS A 47 -15.21 -8.93 0.37
N LYS A 48 -16.44 -9.47 0.48
CA LYS A 48 -16.76 -10.85 0.15
C LYS A 48 -16.94 -11.06 -1.35
N THR A 49 -17.55 -10.12 -2.07
CA THR A 49 -17.77 -10.23 -3.52
C THR A 49 -16.48 -10.16 -4.33
N HIS A 50 -15.44 -9.48 -3.80
CA HIS A 50 -14.10 -9.47 -4.39
C HIS A 50 -13.15 -10.53 -3.83
N GLN A 51 -13.61 -11.42 -2.94
CA GLN A 51 -12.79 -12.55 -2.51
C GLN A 51 -13.08 -13.73 -3.43
N PRO A 52 -12.24 -14.02 -4.44
CA PRO A 52 -12.23 -15.35 -5.01
C PRO A 52 -12.04 -16.31 -3.83
N LEU A 53 -12.96 -17.26 -3.72
CA LEU A 53 -12.93 -18.37 -2.78
C LEU A 53 -11.58 -19.08 -2.93
N GLY A 54 -10.58 -18.71 -2.11
CA GLY A 54 -9.22 -19.25 -2.22
C GLY A 54 -8.03 -18.33 -1.99
N GLN A 55 -8.20 -17.14 -1.41
CA GLN A 55 -7.05 -16.30 -1.04
C GLN A 55 -7.04 -15.98 0.45
N THR A 56 -6.53 -16.95 1.23
CA THR A 56 -5.69 -16.61 2.38
C THR A 56 -4.67 -15.59 1.90
N LEU A 57 -4.70 -14.39 2.49
CA LEU A 57 -3.74 -13.32 2.22
C LEU A 57 -2.32 -13.93 2.18
N PRO A 58 -1.58 -13.88 1.05
CA PRO A 58 -0.14 -13.90 1.17
C PRO A 58 0.21 -12.57 1.85
N ALA A 59 0.83 -12.64 3.02
CA ALA A 59 1.44 -11.48 3.69
C ALA A 59 2.69 -11.00 2.92
N ILE A 60 2.59 -10.86 1.59
CA ILE A 60 3.70 -10.53 0.71
C ILE A 60 3.25 -9.36 -0.16
N LEU A 61 3.72 -8.17 0.22
CA LEU A 61 3.62 -6.98 -0.59
C LEU A 61 4.50 -7.20 -1.84
N PRO A 62 3.95 -7.13 -3.07
CA PRO A 62 4.78 -7.21 -4.26
C PRO A 62 5.71 -6.00 -4.32
N VAL A 63 6.98 -6.19 -3.99
CA VAL A 63 8.03 -5.20 -4.20
C VAL A 63 8.56 -5.37 -5.61
N SER A 64 8.35 -4.35 -6.44
CA SER A 64 8.95 -4.31 -7.78
C SER A 64 10.40 -3.86 -7.62
N LEU A 65 11.33 -4.82 -7.64
CA LEU A 65 12.76 -4.51 -7.70
C LEU A 65 13.02 -3.94 -9.10
N GLN A 66 13.18 -2.63 -9.21
CA GLN A 66 13.78 -2.06 -10.42
C GLN A 66 15.22 -2.59 -10.49
N PRO A 67 15.69 -3.08 -11.66
CA PRO A 67 17.10 -3.35 -11.83
C PRO A 67 17.83 -2.02 -11.66
N ASP A 68 18.46 -1.87 -10.51
CA ASP A 68 19.27 -0.72 -10.21
C ASP A 68 20.58 -0.91 -10.99
N ASP A 69 20.71 -0.20 -12.11
CA ASP A 69 21.91 -0.23 -12.97
C ASP A 69 23.13 0.42 -12.27
N THR A 70 23.01 0.82 -11.00
CA THR A 70 24.15 1.36 -10.26
C THR A 70 25.07 0.22 -9.87
N GLN A 71 26.20 0.15 -10.57
CA GLN A 71 27.31 -0.72 -10.18
C GLN A 71 27.79 -0.28 -8.80
N THR A 72 27.38 -1.01 -7.77
CA THR A 72 27.80 -0.80 -6.39
C THR A 72 28.98 -1.69 -6.05
N VAL A 73 29.86 -1.17 -5.20
CA VAL A 73 31.03 -1.84 -4.67
C VAL A 73 30.98 -1.79 -3.15
N THR A 74 31.38 -2.88 -2.49
CA THR A 74 31.39 -2.97 -1.04
C THR A 74 32.84 -2.98 -0.56
N LEU A 75 33.22 -1.99 0.24
CA LEU A 75 34.53 -1.83 0.84
C LEU A 75 34.51 -2.40 2.25
N HIS A 76 35.43 -3.30 2.58
CA HIS A 76 35.55 -3.87 3.92
C HIS A 76 36.72 -3.20 4.64
N THR A 77 36.45 -2.61 5.79
CA THR A 77 37.47 -2.00 6.65
C THR A 77 38.06 -3.06 7.61
N PRO A 78 39.32 -2.90 8.06
CA PRO A 78 39.93 -3.83 9.01
C PRO A 78 39.21 -3.88 10.37
N ASP A 79 38.51 -2.80 10.75
CA ASP A 79 37.66 -2.74 11.94
C ASP A 79 36.31 -3.49 11.79
N GLY A 80 36.07 -4.14 10.65
CA GLY A 80 34.91 -4.99 10.43
C GLY A 80 33.68 -4.25 9.90
N TYR A 81 33.77 -2.97 9.56
CA TYR A 81 32.70 -2.24 8.89
C TYR A 81 32.71 -2.52 7.38
N ALA A 82 31.52 -2.65 6.81
CA ALA A 82 31.31 -2.75 5.36
C ALA A 82 30.60 -1.48 4.85
N VAL A 83 31.18 -0.84 3.85
CA VAL A 83 30.63 0.37 3.22
C VAL A 83 30.27 0.05 1.78
N ALA A 84 28.97 0.06 1.46
CA ALA A 84 28.49 -0.05 0.09
C ALA A 84 28.37 1.33 -0.55
N CYS A 85 28.96 1.52 -1.72
CA CYS A 85 28.86 2.77 -2.47
C CYS A 85 28.82 2.52 -3.98
N PRO A 86 28.27 3.45 -4.78
CA PRO A 86 28.42 3.41 -6.23
C PRO A 86 29.88 3.43 -6.66
N LEU A 87 30.23 2.70 -7.72
CA LEU A 87 31.60 2.61 -8.25
C LEU A 87 32.19 3.99 -8.58
N MET A 88 31.37 4.93 -9.07
CA MET A 88 31.80 6.30 -9.36
C MET A 88 32.28 7.08 -8.13
N LEU A 89 31.79 6.73 -6.94
CA LEU A 89 32.12 7.40 -5.68
C LEU A 89 33.24 6.69 -4.90
N LEU A 90 33.70 5.53 -5.37
CA LEU A 90 34.77 4.77 -4.72
C LEU A 90 36.03 5.60 -4.40
N PRO A 91 36.61 6.42 -5.32
CA PRO A 91 37.80 7.20 -4.98
C PRO A 91 37.56 8.26 -3.89
N GLU A 92 36.34 8.80 -3.80
CA GLU A 92 35.97 9.76 -2.76
C GLU A 92 35.81 9.05 -1.41
N VAL A 93 35.10 7.92 -1.40
CA VAL A 93 34.90 7.09 -0.21
C VAL A 93 36.24 6.58 0.33
N MET A 94 37.15 6.13 -0.54
CA MET A 94 38.50 5.74 -0.14
C MET A 94 39.28 6.89 0.48
N ARG A 95 39.15 8.13 -0.05
CA ARG A 95 39.81 9.31 0.54
C ARG A 95 39.28 9.65 1.93
N VAL A 96 37.98 9.46 2.18
CA VAL A 96 37.39 9.66 3.51
C VAL A 96 37.87 8.58 4.46
N LEU A 97 37.80 7.31 4.06
CA LEU A 97 38.22 6.17 4.88
C LEU A 97 39.71 6.22 5.22
N ALA A 98 40.56 6.76 4.35
CA ALA A 98 41.99 6.93 4.64
C ALA A 98 42.30 8.04 5.66
N ARG A 99 41.31 8.86 6.05
CA ARG A 99 41.45 9.94 7.04
C ARG A 99 40.87 9.58 8.40
N CYS A 100 40.17 8.45 8.49
CA CYS A 100 39.64 7.88 9.73
C CYS A 100 40.68 6.96 10.35
#